data_AF-A0A1Q7JM57-F1
#
_entry.id   AF-A0A1Q7JM57-F1
#
_cell.length_a   1.000
_cell.length_b   1.000
_cell.length_c   1.000
_cell.angle_alpha   90.00
_cell.angle_beta   90.00
_cell.angle_gamma   90.00
#
_symmetry.space_group_name_H-M   'P 1'
#
loop_
_entity.id
_entity.type
_entity.pdbx_description
1 polymer ?
#
loop_
_entity_poly.entity_id
_entity_poly.type
_entity_poly.pdbx_seq_one_letter_code
_entity_poly.pdbx_strand_id
1 'polypeptide(L)'
;MSLINNARCAAEGIRGDFPRAIEYALESIALGRKALNQPSLVTAYLNLAELYALTGDTEKETGAFDSAEALLSKGQTWWTRVDFALHSASSALIHGNIPLALEYVCEAEKLASGRECAVQDAGVLQKFRAFRALHERGAEEALSIAHEAMGWFRGRNNLYYYTALVVSAWAERLMAGDYSVETAEELRSFDYRPIRGRKALFAAQGFLTS
;
A
#
# COMPACT_ATOMS: atom_id res chain seq x y z
N MET A 1 -18.23 14.75 5.33
CA MET A 1 -18.71 13.35 5.50
C MET A 1 -17.97 12.35 4.63
N SER A 2 -17.84 12.55 3.31
CA SER A 2 -17.07 11.63 2.42
C SER A 2 -15.62 11.37 2.89
N LEU A 3 -14.83 12.41 3.19
CA LEU A 3 -13.46 12.26 3.75
C LEU A 3 -13.39 11.46 5.06
N ILE A 4 -14.37 11.63 5.95
CA ILE A 4 -14.42 10.91 7.24
C ILE A 4 -14.66 9.43 6.99
N ASN A 5 -15.57 9.10 6.07
CA ASN A 5 -15.83 7.71 5.70
C ASN A 5 -14.63 7.09 4.99
N ASN A 6 -13.91 7.82 4.14
CA ASN A 6 -12.67 7.32 3.56
C ASN A 6 -11.59 7.01 4.62
N ALA A 7 -11.43 7.90 5.61
CA ALA A 7 -10.51 7.65 6.72
C ALA A 7 -10.92 6.45 7.59
N ARG A 8 -12.24 6.27 7.82
CA ARG A 8 -12.79 5.09 8.52
C ARG A 8 -12.55 3.81 7.72
N CYS A 9 -12.76 3.84 6.42
CA CYS A 9 -12.44 2.72 5.52
C CYS A 9 -10.98 2.29 5.69
N ALA A 10 -10.02 3.23 5.59
CA ALA A 10 -8.62 2.92 5.77
C ALA A 10 -8.32 2.35 7.18
N ALA A 11 -8.93 2.92 8.22
CA ALA A 11 -8.75 2.44 9.58
C ALA A 11 -9.27 1.01 9.80
N GLU A 12 -10.48 0.70 9.34
CA GLU A 12 -11.03 -0.67 9.46
C GLU A 12 -10.30 -1.66 8.55
N GLY A 13 -9.85 -1.23 7.37
CA GLY A 13 -9.00 -2.01 6.47
C GLY A 13 -7.68 -2.40 7.13
N ILE A 14 -7.01 -1.47 7.82
CA ILE A 14 -5.79 -1.77 8.61
C ILE A 14 -6.08 -2.79 9.71
N ARG A 15 -7.22 -2.67 10.39
CA ARG A 15 -7.62 -3.59 11.46
C ARG A 15 -8.00 -4.98 10.96
N GLY A 16 -8.39 -5.10 9.70
CA GLY A 16 -8.84 -6.34 9.07
C GLY A 16 -10.36 -6.56 9.12
N ASP A 17 -11.15 -5.54 9.47
CA ASP A 17 -12.60 -5.58 9.34
C ASP A 17 -13.00 -5.14 7.93
N PHE A 18 -12.72 -6.02 6.96
CA PHE A 18 -12.96 -5.75 5.54
C PHE A 18 -14.42 -5.46 5.21
N PRO A 19 -15.42 -6.17 5.77
CA PRO A 19 -16.83 -5.84 5.52
C PRO A 19 -17.18 -4.40 5.89
N ARG A 20 -16.79 -3.94 7.09
CA ARG A 20 -17.06 -2.55 7.50
C ARG A 20 -16.24 -1.54 6.70
N ALA A 21 -15.00 -1.89 6.33
CA ALA A 21 -14.19 -1.04 5.48
C ALA A 21 -14.86 -0.80 4.12
N ILE A 22 -15.40 -1.86 3.51
CA ILE A 22 -16.14 -1.81 2.24
C ILE A 22 -17.39 -0.93 2.37
N GLU A 23 -18.17 -1.10 3.45
CA GLU A 23 -19.34 -0.25 3.71
C GLU A 23 -18.96 1.24 3.74
N TYR A 24 -17.92 1.60 4.49
CA TYR A 24 -17.47 2.99 4.56
C TYR A 24 -16.93 3.52 3.22
N ALA A 25 -16.24 2.68 2.44
CA ALA A 25 -15.79 3.06 1.10
C ALA A 25 -16.97 3.37 0.18
N LEU A 26 -17.99 2.51 0.17
CA LEU A 26 -19.20 2.70 -0.64
C LEU A 26 -19.99 3.94 -0.21
N GLU A 27 -20.14 4.19 1.09
CA GLU A 27 -20.75 5.42 1.59
C GLU A 27 -19.95 6.67 1.17
N SER A 28 -18.62 6.61 1.28
CA SER A 28 -17.72 7.68 0.87
C SER A 28 -17.89 8.02 -0.61
N ILE A 29 -18.00 6.99 -1.46
CA ILE A 29 -18.24 7.11 -2.90
C ILE A 29 -19.64 7.69 -3.18
N ALA A 30 -20.68 7.19 -2.51
CA ALA A 30 -22.05 7.65 -2.69
C ALA A 30 -22.21 9.14 -2.33
N LEU A 31 -21.52 9.59 -1.29
CA LEU A 31 -21.46 11.01 -0.92
C LEU A 31 -20.59 11.82 -1.90
N GLY A 32 -19.46 11.25 -2.32
CA GLY A 32 -18.50 11.90 -3.21
C GLY A 32 -19.05 12.16 -4.61
N ARG A 33 -19.85 11.23 -5.16
CA ARG A 33 -20.52 11.37 -6.47
C ARG A 33 -21.55 12.50 -6.52
N LYS A 34 -22.09 12.93 -5.37
CA LYS A 34 -23.05 14.04 -5.28
C LYS A 34 -22.40 15.43 -5.34
N ALA A 35 -21.07 15.51 -5.28
CA ALA A 35 -20.32 16.75 -5.34
C ALA A 35 -19.51 16.83 -6.64
N LEU A 36 -19.54 17.99 -7.31
CA LEU A 36 -19.02 18.15 -8.69
C LEU A 36 -17.49 18.01 -8.81
N ASN A 37 -16.75 18.05 -7.70
CA ASN A 37 -15.29 17.89 -7.67
C ASN A 37 -14.85 17.44 -6.26
N GLN A 38 -14.70 16.14 -6.06
CA GLN A 38 -14.16 15.56 -4.82
C GLN A 38 -12.81 14.92 -5.12
N PRO A 39 -11.68 15.57 -4.73
CA PRO A 39 -10.34 15.02 -4.93
C PRO A 39 -10.13 13.64 -4.29
N SER A 40 -10.90 13.31 -3.25
CA SER A 40 -10.79 12.04 -2.52
C SER A 40 -11.56 10.88 -3.13
N LEU A 41 -12.31 11.10 -4.22
CA LEU A 41 -13.13 10.04 -4.80
C LEU A 41 -12.28 8.95 -5.44
N VAL A 42 -11.14 9.31 -6.05
CA VAL A 42 -10.17 8.34 -6.57
C VAL A 42 -9.63 7.47 -5.43
N THR A 43 -9.17 8.08 -4.33
CA THR A 43 -8.69 7.34 -3.16
C THR A 43 -9.75 6.37 -2.60
N ALA A 44 -11.02 6.77 -2.59
CA ALA A 44 -12.10 5.90 -2.13
C ALA A 44 -12.29 4.66 -3.03
N TYR A 45 -12.17 4.81 -4.36
CA TYR A 45 -12.17 3.68 -5.28
C TYR A 45 -10.93 2.80 -5.13
N LEU A 46 -9.75 3.40 -4.95
CA LEU A 46 -8.51 2.65 -4.76
C LEU A 46 -8.52 1.82 -3.48
N ASN A 47 -9.02 2.38 -2.38
CA ASN A 47 -9.24 1.64 -1.14
C ASN A 47 -10.23 0.49 -1.35
N LEU A 48 -11.31 0.72 -2.10
CA LEU A 48 -12.29 -0.29 -2.41
C LEU A 48 -11.70 -1.43 -3.26
N ALA A 49 -10.85 -1.10 -4.23
CA ALA A 49 -10.14 -2.07 -5.06
C ALA A 49 -9.20 -2.95 -4.22
N GLU A 50 -8.40 -2.36 -3.32
CA GLU A 50 -7.53 -3.12 -2.41
C GLU A 50 -8.34 -4.06 -1.51
N LEU A 51 -9.46 -3.59 -0.97
CA LEU A 51 -10.34 -4.43 -0.14
C LEU A 51 -10.91 -5.61 -0.95
N TYR A 52 -11.37 -5.37 -2.18
CA TYR A 52 -11.87 -6.45 -3.02
C TYR A 52 -10.80 -7.46 -3.41
N ALA A 53 -9.58 -7.00 -3.73
CA ALA A 53 -8.42 -7.86 -3.96
C ALA A 53 -8.15 -8.77 -2.75
N LEU A 54 -8.17 -8.23 -1.53
CA LEU A 54 -7.95 -8.99 -0.29
C LEU A 54 -9.07 -9.97 0.04
N THR A 55 -10.30 -9.69 -0.41
CA THR A 55 -11.44 -10.60 -0.25
C THR A 55 -11.64 -11.57 -1.42
N GLY A 56 -10.83 -11.47 -2.48
CA GLY A 56 -10.90 -12.33 -3.66
C GLY A 56 -12.02 -12.00 -4.65
N ASP A 57 -12.59 -10.78 -4.60
CA ASP A 57 -13.66 -10.34 -5.51
C ASP A 57 -13.09 -9.58 -6.72
N THR A 58 -12.48 -10.33 -7.65
CA THR A 58 -11.75 -9.76 -8.79
C THR A 58 -12.62 -8.90 -9.71
N GLU A 59 -13.90 -9.27 -9.91
CA GLU A 59 -14.81 -8.49 -10.77
C GLU A 59 -15.03 -7.08 -10.20
N LYS A 60 -15.29 -6.99 -8.89
CA LYS A 60 -15.50 -5.69 -8.25
C LYS A 60 -14.19 -4.90 -8.07
N GLU A 61 -13.07 -5.58 -7.89
CA GLU A 61 -11.75 -4.95 -7.93
C GLU A 61 -11.52 -4.24 -9.27
N THR A 62 -11.70 -4.94 -10.40
CA THR A 62 -11.54 -4.34 -11.73
C THR A 62 -12.48 -3.15 -11.93
N GLY A 63 -13.77 -3.30 -11.59
CA GLY A 63 -14.74 -2.21 -11.72
C GLY A 63 -14.40 -0.98 -10.85
N ALA A 64 -13.74 -1.18 -9.71
CA ALA A 64 -13.25 -0.09 -8.88
C ALA A 64 -12.05 0.62 -9.51
N PHE A 65 -11.10 -0.11 -10.10
CA PHE A 65 -9.99 0.47 -10.86
C PHE A 65 -10.46 1.26 -12.09
N ASP A 66 -11.39 0.70 -12.87
CA ASP A 66 -11.98 1.40 -14.04
C ASP A 66 -12.62 2.73 -13.63
N SER A 67 -13.30 2.74 -12.48
CA SER A 67 -13.90 3.95 -11.91
C SER A 67 -12.85 4.97 -11.47
N ALA A 68 -11.74 4.52 -10.88
CA ALA A 68 -10.62 5.37 -10.49
C ALA A 68 -9.93 5.98 -11.70
N GLU A 69 -9.65 5.19 -12.74
CA GLU A 69 -9.00 5.62 -13.97
C GLU A 69 -9.86 6.63 -14.76
N ALA A 70 -11.16 6.37 -14.86
CA ALA A 70 -12.12 7.29 -15.47
C ALA A 70 -12.20 8.66 -14.77
N LEU A 71 -11.82 8.73 -13.49
CA LEU A 71 -11.70 10.00 -12.75
C LEU A 71 -10.34 10.67 -12.96
N LEU A 72 -9.25 9.90 -13.08
CA LEU A 72 -7.91 10.42 -13.37
C LEU A 72 -7.84 11.15 -14.71
N SER A 73 -8.54 10.64 -15.73
CA SER A 73 -8.62 11.26 -17.06
C SER A 73 -9.29 12.64 -17.07
N LYS A 74 -10.03 13.00 -15.99
CA LYS A 74 -10.74 14.28 -15.85
C LYS A 74 -9.92 15.41 -15.21
N GLY A 75 -8.61 15.23 -15.05
CA GLY A 75 -7.71 16.29 -14.56
C GLY A 75 -7.44 16.22 -13.07
N GLN A 76 -6.94 15.08 -12.59
CA GLN A 76 -6.50 14.91 -11.19
C GLN A 76 -5.04 15.33 -10.97
N THR A 77 -4.69 15.42 -9.70
CA THR A 77 -3.40 15.89 -9.22
C THR A 77 -2.32 14.81 -9.29
N TRP A 78 -1.05 15.22 -9.26
CA TRP A 78 0.08 14.29 -9.43
C TRP A 78 0.12 13.21 -8.34
N TRP A 79 -0.18 13.55 -7.07
CA TRP A 79 -0.16 12.57 -5.98
C TRP A 79 -1.28 11.53 -6.12
N THR A 80 -2.41 11.89 -6.73
CA THR A 80 -3.50 10.94 -7.00
C THR A 80 -3.07 9.90 -8.04
N ARG A 81 -2.22 10.29 -9.00
CA ARG A 81 -1.61 9.35 -9.96
C ARG A 81 -0.57 8.45 -9.30
N VAL A 82 0.21 9.00 -8.35
CA VAL A 82 1.12 8.18 -7.54
C VAL A 82 0.33 7.16 -6.74
N ASP A 83 -0.72 7.56 -6.01
CA ASP A 83 -1.56 6.64 -5.25
C ASP A 83 -2.16 5.54 -6.14
N PHE A 84 -2.65 5.90 -7.33
CA PHE A 84 -3.15 4.92 -8.29
C PHE A 84 -2.06 3.91 -8.67
N ALA A 85 -0.88 4.37 -9.09
CA ALA A 85 0.23 3.49 -9.44
C ALA A 85 0.64 2.59 -8.26
N LEU A 86 0.68 3.10 -7.02
CA LEU A 86 1.01 2.30 -5.84
C LEU A 86 -0.06 1.21 -5.54
N HIS A 87 -1.35 1.52 -5.71
CA HIS A 87 -2.42 0.54 -5.54
C HIS A 87 -2.44 -0.48 -6.68
N SER A 88 -2.17 -0.07 -7.91
CA SER A 88 -2.04 -0.99 -9.05
C SER A 88 -0.84 -1.92 -8.89
N ALA A 89 0.29 -1.43 -8.37
CA ALA A 89 1.43 -2.26 -7.99
C ALA A 89 1.06 -3.26 -6.87
N SER A 90 0.29 -2.82 -5.87
CA SER A 90 -0.22 -3.65 -4.78
C SER A 90 -1.08 -4.81 -5.31
N SER A 91 -2.06 -4.50 -6.16
CA SER A 91 -2.94 -5.47 -6.80
C SER A 91 -2.15 -6.44 -7.69
N ALA A 92 -1.23 -5.93 -8.52
CA ALA A 92 -0.39 -6.78 -9.37
C ALA A 92 0.41 -7.80 -8.57
N LEU A 93 0.94 -7.44 -7.39
CA LEU A 93 1.61 -8.39 -6.50
C LEU A 93 0.67 -9.43 -5.90
N ILE A 94 -0.55 -9.04 -5.47
CA ILE A 94 -1.56 -9.97 -4.94
C ILE A 94 -1.91 -11.03 -6.00
N HIS A 95 -2.00 -10.62 -7.27
CA HIS A 95 -2.27 -11.52 -8.39
C HIS A 95 -1.01 -12.23 -8.93
N GLY A 96 0.15 -12.05 -8.30
CA GLY A 96 1.41 -12.70 -8.67
C GLY A 96 2.08 -12.16 -9.94
N ASN A 97 1.64 -11.02 -10.46
CA ASN A 97 2.21 -10.38 -11.65
C ASN A 97 3.35 -9.41 -11.29
N ILE A 98 4.54 -9.99 -11.05
CA ILE A 98 5.75 -9.24 -10.69
C ILE A 98 6.16 -8.21 -11.77
N PRO A 99 6.20 -8.53 -13.08
CA PRO A 99 6.58 -7.54 -14.10
C PRO A 99 5.69 -6.31 -14.10
N LEU A 100 4.37 -6.50 -14.04
CA LEU A 100 3.41 -5.40 -14.01
C LEU A 100 3.55 -4.58 -12.72
N ALA A 101 3.80 -5.23 -11.59
CA ALA A 101 4.08 -4.52 -10.34
C ALA A 101 5.31 -3.61 -10.48
N LEU A 102 6.41 -4.10 -11.05
CA LEU A 102 7.63 -3.30 -11.25
C LEU A 102 7.41 -2.10 -12.19
N GLU A 103 6.60 -2.26 -13.23
CA GLU A 103 6.22 -1.16 -14.13
C GLU A 103 5.50 -0.04 -13.37
N TYR A 104 4.48 -0.39 -12.59
CA TYR A 104 3.74 0.59 -11.78
C TYR A 104 4.59 1.24 -10.69
N VAL A 105 5.51 0.50 -10.07
CA VAL A 105 6.46 1.08 -9.11
C VAL A 105 7.38 2.09 -9.79
N CYS A 106 7.91 1.75 -10.97
CA CYS A 106 8.74 2.65 -11.77
C CYS A 106 7.97 3.93 -12.16
N GLU A 107 6.69 3.80 -12.53
CA GLU A 107 5.82 4.94 -12.80
C GLU A 107 5.61 5.82 -11.54
N ALA A 108 5.27 5.20 -10.40
CA ALA A 108 5.05 5.91 -9.14
C ALA A 108 6.28 6.72 -8.73
N GLU A 109 7.48 6.15 -8.86
CA GLU A 109 8.73 6.84 -8.57
C GLU A 109 9.00 8.01 -9.53
N LYS A 110 8.77 7.83 -10.84
CA LYS A 110 8.91 8.91 -11.83
C LYS A 110 7.98 10.07 -11.53
N LEU A 111 6.73 9.77 -11.15
CA LEU A 111 5.73 10.78 -10.78
C LEU A 111 6.07 11.49 -9.46
N ALA A 112 6.68 10.77 -8.52
CA ALA A 112 7.11 11.30 -7.22
C ALA A 112 8.47 12.02 -7.25
N SER A 113 9.20 11.93 -8.38
CA SER A 113 10.58 12.42 -8.48
C SER A 113 10.72 13.90 -8.10
N GLY A 114 11.60 14.17 -7.14
CA GLY A 114 11.85 15.51 -6.58
C GLY A 114 10.75 16.02 -5.63
N ARG A 115 9.78 15.17 -5.29
CA ARG A 115 8.64 15.47 -4.40
C ARG A 115 8.27 14.27 -3.52
N GLU A 116 9.21 13.38 -3.27
CA GLU A 116 9.00 12.09 -2.59
C GLU A 116 8.47 12.30 -1.17
N CYS A 117 8.92 13.34 -0.48
CA CYS A 117 8.46 13.71 0.86
C CYS A 117 7.00 14.20 0.90
N ALA A 118 6.40 14.52 -0.25
CA ALA A 118 5.01 14.99 -0.35
C ALA A 118 4.02 13.88 -0.75
N VAL A 119 4.49 12.64 -0.92
CA VAL A 119 3.64 11.48 -1.18
C VAL A 119 2.86 11.11 0.09
N GLN A 120 1.55 10.88 -0.04
CA GLN A 120 0.68 10.68 1.12
C GLN A 120 1.03 9.39 1.89
N ASP A 121 1.24 8.28 1.17
CA ASP A 121 1.75 7.03 1.75
C ASP A 121 3.25 6.84 1.45
N ALA A 122 4.08 7.60 2.17
CA ALA A 122 5.53 7.49 2.10
C ALA A 122 6.03 6.09 2.50
N GLY A 123 5.34 5.37 3.39
CA GLY A 123 5.72 4.02 3.80
C GLY A 123 5.58 3.01 2.66
N VAL A 124 4.46 3.05 1.94
CA VAL A 124 4.22 2.19 0.77
C VAL A 124 5.17 2.52 -0.38
N LEU A 125 5.47 3.80 -0.63
CA LEU A 125 6.47 4.18 -1.62
C LEU A 125 7.84 3.57 -1.30
N GLN A 126 8.32 3.69 -0.06
CA GLN A 126 9.61 3.11 0.35
C GLN A 126 9.63 1.59 0.27
N LYS A 127 8.53 0.92 0.65
CA LYS A 127 8.37 -0.53 0.44
C LYS A 127 8.60 -0.90 -1.02
N PHE A 128 7.94 -0.22 -1.93
CA PHE A 128 8.02 -0.54 -3.34
C PHE A 128 9.39 -0.18 -3.95
N ARG A 129 10.04 0.89 -3.49
CA ARG A 129 11.43 1.20 -3.86
C ARG A 129 12.39 0.07 -3.48
N ALA A 130 12.28 -0.45 -2.25
CA ALA A 130 13.08 -1.60 -1.81
C ALA A 130 12.75 -2.87 -2.59
N PHE A 131 11.46 -3.14 -2.87
CA PHE A 131 11.03 -4.24 -3.72
C PHE A 131 11.66 -4.17 -5.12
N ARG A 132 11.59 -3.01 -5.78
CA ARG A 132 12.19 -2.81 -7.10
C ARG A 132 13.71 -2.91 -7.05
N ALA A 133 14.36 -2.34 -6.04
CA ALA A 133 15.80 -2.45 -5.84
C ALA A 133 16.25 -3.91 -5.69
N LEU A 134 15.46 -4.75 -5.02
CA LEU A 134 15.74 -6.18 -4.92
C LEU A 134 15.81 -6.85 -6.30
N HIS A 135 14.86 -6.54 -7.19
CA HIS A 135 14.79 -7.10 -8.54
C HIS A 135 15.84 -6.53 -9.50
N GLU A 136 16.26 -5.27 -9.33
CA GLU A 136 17.22 -4.60 -10.23
C GLU A 136 18.68 -4.74 -9.77
N ARG A 137 18.93 -4.70 -8.45
CA ARG A 137 20.26 -4.52 -7.84
C ARG A 137 20.59 -5.58 -6.79
N GLY A 138 19.62 -6.37 -6.36
CA GLY A 138 19.79 -7.41 -5.37
C GLY A 138 19.39 -6.99 -3.95
N ALA A 139 19.47 -7.96 -3.04
CA ALA A 139 18.87 -7.84 -1.72
C ALA A 139 19.63 -6.93 -0.74
N GLU A 140 20.94 -6.72 -0.92
CA GLU A 140 21.72 -5.77 -0.12
C GLU A 140 21.20 -4.33 -0.28
N GLU A 141 20.93 -3.91 -1.51
CA GLU A 141 20.39 -2.57 -1.79
C GLU A 141 18.97 -2.42 -1.22
N ALA A 142 18.14 -3.47 -1.36
CA ALA A 142 16.79 -3.49 -0.80
C ALA A 142 16.81 -3.31 0.73
N LEU A 143 17.75 -3.98 1.42
CA LEU A 143 17.95 -3.84 2.86
C LEU A 143 18.44 -2.45 3.25
N SER A 144 19.37 -1.88 2.49
CA SER A 144 19.83 -0.51 2.71
C SER A 144 18.66 0.48 2.70
N ILE A 145 17.80 0.39 1.68
CA ILE A 145 16.59 1.23 1.56
C ILE A 145 15.62 0.96 2.72
N ALA A 146 15.41 -0.31 3.10
CA ALA A 146 14.53 -0.67 4.19
C ALA A 146 15.03 -0.10 5.53
N HIS A 147 16.32 -0.19 5.84
CA HIS A 147 16.92 0.37 7.04
C HIS A 147 16.88 1.90 7.08
N GLU A 148 17.13 2.56 5.95
CA GLU A 148 16.96 4.02 5.85
C GLU A 148 15.52 4.43 6.18
N ALA A 149 14.54 3.73 5.60
CA ALA A 149 13.12 3.95 5.87
C ALA A 149 12.76 3.66 7.35
N MET A 150 13.28 2.59 7.93
CA MET A 150 13.10 2.29 9.35
C MET A 150 13.63 3.43 10.23
N GLY A 151 14.86 3.90 9.98
CA GLY A 151 15.46 5.02 10.71
C GLY A 151 14.63 6.31 10.58
N TRP A 152 14.07 6.57 9.40
CA TRP A 152 13.25 7.74 9.15
C TRP A 152 11.88 7.70 9.85
N PHE A 153 11.24 6.53 9.91
CA PHE A 153 9.89 6.39 10.47
C PHE A 153 9.87 6.05 11.96
N ARG A 154 10.99 5.59 12.53
CA ARG A 154 11.10 5.23 13.95
C ARG A 154 10.69 6.39 14.85
N GLY A 155 9.70 6.16 15.71
CA GLY A 155 9.14 7.17 16.61
C GLY A 155 8.28 8.25 15.94
N ARG A 156 8.16 8.28 14.60
CA ARG A 156 7.35 9.26 13.86
C ARG A 156 6.01 8.67 13.39
N ASN A 157 6.06 7.48 12.80
CA ASN A 157 4.88 6.78 12.31
C ASN A 157 5.05 5.27 12.45
N ASN A 158 4.38 4.68 13.43
CA ASN A 158 4.48 3.25 13.73
C ASN A 158 4.01 2.34 12.59
N LEU A 159 3.04 2.80 11.76
CA LEU A 159 2.55 2.01 10.63
C LEU A 159 3.58 1.98 9.50
N TYR A 160 4.20 3.11 9.18
CA TYR A 160 5.24 3.18 8.15
C TYR A 160 6.53 2.51 8.61
N TYR A 161 6.85 2.62 9.90
CA TYR A 161 7.92 1.85 10.51
C TYR A 161 7.68 0.35 10.36
N TYR A 162 6.48 -0.12 10.70
CA TYR A 162 6.11 -1.53 10.52
C TYR A 162 6.21 -1.97 9.05
N THR A 163 5.75 -1.15 8.10
CA THR A 163 5.92 -1.42 6.67
C THR A 163 7.39 -1.61 6.29
N ALA A 164 8.29 -0.72 6.77
CA ALA A 164 9.72 -0.81 6.49
C ALA A 164 10.36 -2.05 7.15
N LEU A 165 9.96 -2.37 8.39
CA LEU A 165 10.40 -3.56 9.11
C LEU A 165 10.04 -4.86 8.39
N VAL A 166 8.81 -4.97 7.88
CA VAL A 166 8.36 -6.13 7.09
C VAL A 166 9.22 -6.32 5.84
N VAL A 167 9.57 -5.22 5.17
CA VAL A 167 10.43 -5.26 3.98
C VAL A 167 11.85 -5.65 4.32
N SER A 168 12.37 -5.17 5.45
CA SER A 168 13.68 -5.61 5.96
C SER A 168 13.67 -7.11 6.20
N ALA A 169 12.68 -7.63 6.95
CA ALA A 169 12.54 -9.06 7.22
C ALA A 169 12.45 -9.90 5.92
N TRP A 170 11.69 -9.41 4.95
CA TRP A 170 11.56 -10.04 3.64
C TRP A 170 12.90 -10.11 2.90
N ALA A 171 13.66 -9.01 2.87
CA ALA A 171 14.94 -8.96 2.18
C ALA A 171 16.05 -9.75 2.93
N GLU A 172 16.06 -9.74 4.26
CA GLU A 172 16.96 -10.57 5.09
C GLU A 172 16.75 -12.05 4.77
N ARG A 173 15.48 -12.49 4.73
CA ARG A 173 15.14 -13.88 4.40
C ARG A 173 15.61 -14.28 3.01
N LEU A 174 15.55 -13.37 2.04
CA LEU A 174 16.05 -13.64 0.68
C LEU A 174 17.58 -13.71 0.61
N MET A 175 18.31 -13.04 1.50
CA MET A 175 19.77 -13.13 1.57
C MET A 175 20.27 -14.34 2.36
N ALA A 176 19.72 -14.55 3.55
CA ALA A 176 20.27 -15.45 4.55
C ALA A 176 19.42 -16.70 4.79
N GLY A 177 18.25 -16.81 4.13
CA GLY A 177 17.28 -17.89 4.34
C GLY A 177 16.33 -17.67 5.52
N ASP A 178 16.71 -16.81 6.48
CA ASP A 178 15.90 -16.38 7.61
C ASP A 178 16.20 -14.91 7.96
N TYR A 179 15.31 -14.27 8.73
CA TYR A 179 15.52 -12.91 9.22
C TYR A 179 16.13 -12.88 10.62
N SER A 180 16.71 -11.74 11.00
CA SER A 180 17.47 -11.63 12.24
C SER A 180 16.60 -11.77 13.50
N VAL A 181 17.21 -12.15 14.62
CA VAL A 181 16.51 -12.26 15.91
C VAL A 181 15.92 -10.92 16.34
N GLU A 182 16.64 -9.82 16.07
CA GLU A 182 16.17 -8.45 16.33
C GLU A 182 14.90 -8.14 15.50
N THR A 183 14.94 -8.42 14.20
CA THR A 183 13.78 -8.27 13.30
C THR A 183 12.59 -9.11 13.80
N ALA A 184 12.84 -10.33 14.27
CA ALA A 184 11.81 -11.22 14.82
C ALA A 184 11.18 -10.69 16.11
N GLU A 185 11.96 -10.10 17.01
CA GLU A 185 11.47 -9.47 18.25
C GLU A 185 10.65 -8.22 17.94
N GLU A 186 11.14 -7.39 17.03
CA GLU A 186 10.42 -6.19 16.62
C GLU A 186 9.08 -6.53 15.95
N LEU A 187 9.04 -7.52 15.05
CA LEU A 187 7.78 -7.96 14.42
C LEU A 187 6.77 -8.47 15.46
N ARG A 188 7.23 -9.25 16.44
CA ARG A 188 6.39 -9.73 17.56
C ARG A 188 5.82 -8.59 18.39
N SER A 189 6.53 -7.47 18.51
CA SER A 189 6.02 -6.27 19.18
C SER A 189 4.80 -5.63 18.51
N PHE A 190 4.44 -6.05 17.28
CA PHE A 190 3.24 -5.61 16.58
C PHE A 190 2.07 -6.60 16.67
N ASP A 191 2.23 -7.76 17.32
CA ASP A 191 1.19 -8.80 17.39
C ASP A 191 -0.05 -8.37 18.18
N TYR A 192 0.12 -7.56 19.22
CA TYR A 192 -0.97 -7.02 20.03
C TYR A 192 -1.62 -5.77 19.40
N ARG A 193 -1.09 -5.25 18.29
CA ARG A 193 -1.62 -4.07 17.61
C ARG A 193 -2.75 -4.47 16.66
N PRO A 194 -3.79 -3.62 16.49
CA PRO A 194 -4.92 -3.93 15.62
C PRO A 194 -4.55 -3.64 14.14
N ILE A 195 -3.59 -4.39 13.60
CA ILE A 195 -3.05 -4.25 12.24
C ILE A 195 -3.22 -5.54 11.41
N ARG A 196 -4.19 -6.38 11.76
CA ARG A 196 -4.37 -7.70 11.14
C ARG A 196 -4.64 -7.60 9.64
N GLY A 197 -5.39 -6.59 9.19
CA GLY A 197 -5.62 -6.37 7.76
C GLY A 197 -4.36 -5.93 7.03
N ARG A 198 -3.52 -5.09 7.66
CA ARG A 198 -2.20 -4.74 7.09
C ARG A 198 -1.28 -5.96 7.00
N LYS A 199 -1.31 -6.86 7.99
CA LYS A 199 -0.60 -8.15 7.94
C LYS A 199 -1.11 -9.03 6.79
N ALA A 200 -2.43 -9.14 6.63
CA ALA A 200 -3.04 -9.89 5.54
C ALA A 200 -2.63 -9.34 4.17
N LEU A 201 -2.57 -8.01 4.01
CA LEU A 201 -2.09 -7.36 2.79
C LEU A 201 -0.64 -7.75 2.47
N PHE A 202 0.26 -7.67 3.45
CA PHE A 202 1.65 -8.05 3.23
C PHE A 202 1.86 -9.55 2.99
N ALA A 203 1.02 -10.39 3.58
CA ALA A 203 1.01 -11.83 3.28
C ALA A 203 0.52 -12.10 1.85
N ALA A 204 -0.56 -11.45 1.43
CA ALA A 204 -1.10 -11.58 0.07
C ALA A 204 -0.12 -11.09 -1.00
N GLN A 205 0.68 -10.08 -0.70
CA GLN A 205 1.75 -9.57 -1.57
C GLN A 205 3.04 -10.41 -1.53
N GLY A 206 3.15 -11.40 -0.62
CA GLY A 206 4.33 -12.25 -0.49
C GLY A 206 5.49 -11.69 0.35
N PHE A 207 5.29 -10.57 1.06
CA PHE A 207 6.30 -10.01 1.97
C PHE A 207 6.34 -10.73 3.32
N LEU A 208 5.20 -11.24 3.78
CA LEU A 208 5.10 -12.05 5.00
C LEU A 208 4.70 -13.48 4.66
N THR A 209 5.24 -14.45 5.38
CA THR A 209 4.70 -15.80 5.40
C THR A 209 3.48 -15.86 6.30
N SER A 210 2.39 -16.40 5.76
CA SER A 210 1.16 -16.74 6.47
C SER A 210 1.36 -17.75 7.59
#